data_AF-A3MS42-F1
#
_entry.id   AF-A3MS42-F1
#
_cell.length_a   1.000
_cell.length_b   1.000
_cell.length_c   1.000
_cell.angle_alpha   90.00
_cell.angle_beta   90.00
_cell.angle_gamma   90.00
#
_symmetry.space_group_name_H-M   'P 1'
#
loop_
_entity.id
_entity.type
_entity.pdbx_description
1 polymer ?
#
loop_
_entity_poly.entity_id
_entity_poly.type
_entity_poly.pdbx_seq_one_letter_code
_entity_poly.pdbx_strand_id
1 'polypeptide(L)' 'MGRVKPKFIKSLAEKLLEAYPDRFTESFKENKKAVAELADIPSKTVRNKVAGYITRLVKRQKAKEKAEQAA' A
#
# COMPACT_ATOMS: atom_id res chain seq x y z
N MET A 1 -2.86 22.14 10.11
CA MET A 1 -1.70 21.21 9.97
C MET A 1 -2.00 20.17 8.89
N GLY A 2 -1.16 20.04 7.85
CA GLY A 2 -1.43 19.20 6.67
C GLY A 2 -1.23 17.69 6.91
N ARG A 3 -2.17 16.86 6.45
CA ARG A 3 -2.11 15.38 6.56
C ARG A 3 -1.32 14.75 5.41
N VAL A 4 -0.08 15.20 5.21
CA VAL A 4 0.81 14.64 4.17
C VAL A 4 1.57 13.44 4.74
N LYS A 5 1.60 12.33 3.99
CA LYS A 5 2.43 11.17 4.37
C LYS A 5 3.91 11.48 4.08
N PRO A 6 4.82 11.22 5.04
CA PRO A 6 6.26 11.34 4.84
C PRO A 6 6.76 10.57 3.62
N LYS A 7 7.84 11.04 2.99
CA LYS A 7 8.45 10.41 1.81
C LYS A 7 8.86 8.96 2.07
N PHE A 8 9.40 8.65 3.24
CA PHE A 8 9.82 7.28 3.58
C PHE A 8 8.66 6.28 3.55
N ILE A 9 7.45 6.69 3.98
CA ILE A 9 6.26 5.82 3.97
C ILE A 9 5.85 5.48 2.55
N LYS A 10 5.89 6.48 1.65
CA LYS A 10 5.55 6.30 0.24
C LYS A 10 6.57 5.38 -0.43
N SER A 11 7.85 5.69 -0.26
CA SER A 11 8.93 4.92 -0.88
C SER A 11 8.99 3.46 -0.38
N LEU A 12 8.75 3.21 0.92
CA LEU A 12 8.67 1.84 1.44
C LEU A 12 7.47 1.09 0.87
N ALA A 13 6.31 1.75 0.79
CA ALA A 13 5.11 1.15 0.23
C ALA A 13 5.24 0.86 -1.28
N GLU A 14 5.88 1.75 -2.05
CA GLU A 14 6.19 1.54 -3.46
C GLU A 14 7.12 0.34 -3.63
N LYS A 15 8.24 0.29 -2.88
CA LYS A 15 9.16 -0.87 -2.93
C LYS A 15 8.49 -2.19 -2.57
N LEU A 16 7.64 -2.22 -1.55
CA LEU A 16 6.92 -3.42 -1.17
C LEU A 16 5.98 -3.88 -2.29
N LEU A 17 5.24 -2.93 -2.88
CA LEU A 17 4.31 -3.20 -3.97
C LEU A 17 5.04 -3.69 -5.24
N GLU A 18 6.22 -3.15 -5.55
CA GLU A 18 7.06 -3.58 -6.66
C GLU A 18 7.64 -4.98 -6.43
N ALA A 19 8.07 -5.29 -5.21
CA ALA A 19 8.66 -6.59 -4.90
C ALA A 19 7.62 -7.73 -4.81
N TYR A 20 6.39 -7.43 -4.36
CA TYR A 20 5.36 -8.44 -4.13
C TYR A 20 3.97 -7.97 -4.59
N PRO A 21 3.76 -7.73 -5.90
CA PRO A 21 2.49 -7.20 -6.41
C PRO A 21 1.29 -8.08 -6.06
N ASP A 22 1.44 -9.41 -6.17
CA ASP A 22 0.37 -10.40 -5.89
C ASP A 22 -0.03 -10.51 -4.42
N ARG A 23 0.84 -10.10 -3.49
CA ARG A 23 0.54 -10.19 -2.04
C ARG A 23 -0.37 -9.06 -1.56
N PHE A 24 -0.52 -7.99 -2.33
CA PHE A 24 -1.27 -6.81 -1.91
C PHE A 24 -2.63 -6.71 -2.61
N THR A 25 -3.68 -6.64 -1.80
CA THR A 25 -5.07 -6.60 -2.26
C THR A 25 -5.70 -5.23 -2.01
N GLU A 26 -6.99 -5.09 -2.29
CA GLU A 26 -7.77 -3.91 -1.92
C GLU A 26 -8.14 -3.90 -0.41
N SER A 27 -7.76 -4.94 0.33
CA SER A 27 -8.17 -5.16 1.70
C SER A 27 -7.10 -4.66 2.69
N PHE A 28 -7.45 -3.67 3.51
CA PHE A 28 -6.51 -3.07 4.47
C PHE A 28 -5.98 -4.08 5.50
N LYS A 29 -6.80 -5.03 5.95
CA LYS A 29 -6.40 -6.04 6.96
C LYS A 29 -5.31 -6.96 6.41
N GLU A 30 -5.47 -7.44 5.19
CA GLU A 30 -4.49 -8.31 4.52
C GLU A 30 -3.19 -7.56 4.28
N ASN A 31 -3.27 -6.35 3.69
CA ASN A 31 -2.11 -5.51 3.45
C ASN A 31 -1.35 -5.19 4.74
N LYS A 32 -2.05 -4.95 5.85
CA LYS A 32 -1.41 -4.70 7.14
C LYS A 32 -0.65 -5.91 7.66
N LYS A 33 -1.17 -7.12 7.46
CA LYS A 33 -0.52 -8.37 7.87
C LYS A 33 0.70 -8.63 6.98
N ALA A 34 0.55 -8.52 5.67
CA ALA A 34 1.65 -8.62 4.71
C ALA A 34 2.78 -7.62 5.00
N VAL A 35 2.46 -6.34 5.27
CA VAL A 35 3.47 -5.34 5.64
C VAL A 35 4.16 -5.69 6.95
N ALA A 36 3.46 -6.28 7.93
CA ALA A 36 4.07 -6.70 9.19
C ALA A 36 5.05 -7.87 9.00
N GLU A 37 4.76 -8.77 8.07
CA GLU A 37 5.58 -9.94 7.77
C GLU A 37 6.79 -9.57 6.89
N LEU A 38 6.59 -8.65 5.93
CA LEU A 38 7.62 -8.26 4.96
C LEU A 38 8.55 -7.15 5.48
N ALA A 39 8.06 -6.30 6.37
CA ALA A 39 8.82 -5.19 6.91
C ALA A 39 8.74 -5.16 8.43
N ASP A 40 9.90 -5.25 9.10
CA ASP A 40 10.01 -5.09 10.54
C ASP A 40 9.81 -3.61 10.92
N ILE A 41 8.55 -3.19 10.95
CA ILE A 41 8.15 -1.83 11.33
C ILE A 41 7.73 -1.86 12.80
N PRO A 42 8.51 -1.25 13.72
CA PRO A 42 8.22 -1.31 15.15
C PRO A 42 6.97 -0.51 15.51
N SER A 43 6.71 0.59 14.81
CA SER A 43 5.61 1.50 15.14
C SER A 43 4.30 1.13 14.41
N LYS A 44 3.25 0.81 15.18
CA LYS A 44 1.89 0.54 14.70
C LYS A 44 1.36 1.63 13.77
N THR A 45 1.63 2.90 14.09
CA THR A 45 1.16 4.05 13.29
C THR A 45 1.81 4.08 11.92
N VAL A 46 3.11 3.78 11.84
CA VAL A 46 3.85 3.72 10.57
C VAL A 46 3.34 2.56 9.73
N ARG A 47 3.21 1.37 10.33
CA ARG A 47 2.67 0.18 9.65
C ARG A 47 1.28 0.42 9.06
N ASN A 48 0.38 1.04 9.83
CA ASN A 48 -0.96 1.40 9.35
C ASN A 48 -0.91 2.42 8.20
N LYS A 49 -0.01 3.42 8.26
CA LYS A 49 0.16 4.41 7.19
C LYS A 49 0.71 3.79 5.90
N VAL A 50 1.65 2.85 6.00
CA VAL A 50 2.20 2.09 4.86
C VAL A 50 1.13 1.23 4.23
N ALA A 51 0.47 0.36 5.01
CA ALA A 51 -0.61 -0.49 4.52
C ALA A 51 -1.76 0.30 3.89
N GLY A 52 -2.13 1.45 4.48
CA GLY A 52 -3.15 2.33 3.93
C GLY A 52 -2.72 3.02 2.62
N TYR A 53 -1.43 3.30 2.45
CA TYR A 53 -0.92 3.86 1.19
C TYR A 53 -0.89 2.78 0.09
N ILE A 54 -0.44 1.57 0.41
CA ILE A 54 -0.47 0.41 -0.51
C ILE A 54 -1.90 0.15 -1.00
N THR A 55 -2.88 0.06 -0.09
CA THR A 55 -4.29 -0.16 -0.44
C THR A 55 -4.81 0.89 -1.43
N ARG A 56 -4.38 2.15 -1.25
CA ARG A 56 -4.75 3.26 -2.15
C ARG A 56 -4.07 3.15 -3.52
N LEU A 57 -2.84 2.66 -3.58
CA LEU A 57 -2.15 2.40 -4.86
C LEU A 57 -2.82 1.25 -5.62
N VAL A 58 -3.06 0.11 -4.96
CA VAL A 58 -3.74 -1.05 -5.56
C VAL A 58 -5.11 -0.65 -6.11
N LYS A 59 -5.92 0.05 -5.33
CA LYS A 59 -7.24 0.53 -5.78
C LYS A 59 -7.14 1.47 -6.98
N ARG A 60 -6.08 2.27 -7.09
CA ARG A 60 -5.85 3.16 -8.24
C ARG A 60 -5.42 2.39 -9.49
N GLN A 61 -4.62 1.33 -9.34
CA GLN A 61 -4.24 0.46 -10.45
C GLN A 61 -5.46 -0.30 -10.98
N LYS A 62 -6.22 -0.93 -10.09
CA LYS A 62 -7.44 -1.65 -10.46
C LYS A 62 -8.49 -0.76 -11.13
N ALA A 63 -8.64 0.47 -10.65
CA ALA A 63 -9.52 1.45 -11.28
C ALA A 63 -9.04 1.86 -12.69
N LYS A 64 -7.72 1.93 -12.91
CA LYS A 64 -7.14 2.16 -14.23
C LYS A 64 -7.40 0.98 -15.16
N GLU A 65 -7.09 -0.24 -14.72
CA GLU A 65 -7.31 -1.47 -15.51
C GLU A 65 -8.79 -1.61 -15.90
N LYS A 66 -9.70 -1.33 -14.97
CA LYS A 66 -11.14 -1.40 -15.24
C LYS A 66 -11.62 -0.31 -16.20
N ALA A 67 -10.98 0.86 -16.21
CA ALA A 67 -11.27 1.93 -17.16
C ALA A 67 -10.74 1.59 -18.57
N GLU A 68 -9.55 0.98 -18.66
CA GLU A 68 -9.00 0.49 -19.93
C GLU A 68 -9.81 -0.68 -20.51
N GLN A 69 -10.32 -1.59 -19.68
CA GLN A 69 -11.17 -2.70 -20.14
C GLN A 69 -12.57 -2.27 -20.60
N ALA A 70 -13.01 -1.07 -20.24
CA ALA A 70 -14.32 -0.54 -20.60
C ALA A 70 -14.29 0.41 -21.81
N ALA A 71 -13.09 0.70 -22.35
CA ALA A 71 -12.85 1.54 -23.52
C ALA A 71 -12.56 0.66 -24.74
#